data_AF-A0A381PP52-F1
#
_entry.id   AF-A0A381PP52-F1
#
_cell.length_a   1.000
_cell.length_b   1.000
_cell.length_c   1.000
_cell.angle_alpha   90.00
_cell.angle_beta   90.00
_cell.angle_gamma   90.00
#
_symmetry.space_group_name_H-M   'P 1'
#
loop_
_entity.id
_entity.type
_entity.pdbx_description
1 polymer ?
#
loop_
_entity_poly.entity_id
_entity_poly.type
_entity_poly.pdbx_seq_one_letter_code
_entity_poly.pdbx_strand_id
1 'polypeptide(L)'
;MKNATFVILALTFVWLNGCATQGRLTYLMFEQSFSYESLNSSMEKLKSQYESSIQEQVSALREIRYISKHMKEPGKREIALRALTFFAFSSDDGDIRDKSLSRLQTVLESPEWPTHMKITVIDSTVDLVTGELGFQEKHDGVLMRFGVKSGLRKDALKFLLNNFDELTPELQYRAVSALHRFLLTEPRLENCPENICDEDVRKNREEWDIGREVKNVIPHNADPIAVEAGAYGPATKRVPLDEREDWNEEMDELKEVVWDWMEDPLEDQDTPILIQGRLIRFAGEIENFSLQENMADDFREQISVWAESEDISMDLRQLLGASREKVKLYGFPATNSPVPSEEKYAGILNGSLYFLETHLDAILHQQQERQRSGFDPGKPDPIELAFTSFEETDEARFKREIILENVTAALRNGLLVDTLNLTARVEKAIERARSDTELVPFLKLVGALYPSLKAQKREPRPLFETLVDKAKAAENLSQRRLYLNAVLAGASVFPQEVSLRIAFVSEQDVVTQHQIDSELQTLEETL
;
A
#
# COMPACT_ATOMS: atom_id res chain seq x y z
N MET A 1 10.79 38.02 7.67
CA MET A 1 12.06 37.23 7.66
C MET A 1 12.06 36.04 6.70
N LYS A 2 10.92 35.52 6.21
CA LYS A 2 10.88 34.38 5.25
C LYS A 2 11.52 34.66 3.88
N ASN A 3 11.43 35.88 3.36
CA ASN A 3 11.98 36.22 2.04
C ASN A 3 13.51 36.41 2.03
N ALA A 4 14.12 36.72 3.17
CA ALA A 4 15.58 36.89 3.26
C ALA A 4 16.31 35.54 3.21
N THR A 5 15.74 34.49 3.81
CA THR A 5 16.31 33.14 3.81
C THR A 5 16.31 32.53 2.40
N PHE A 6 15.25 32.74 1.62
CA PHE A 6 15.15 32.27 0.22
C PHE A 6 16.17 32.95 -0.70
N VAL A 7 16.40 34.25 -0.53
CA VAL A 7 17.38 35.01 -1.33
C VAL A 7 18.81 34.61 -0.98
N ILE A 8 19.10 34.30 0.29
CA ILE A 8 20.42 33.81 0.73
C ILE A 8 20.68 32.38 0.20
N LEU A 9 19.66 31.50 0.22
CA LEU A 9 19.72 30.14 -0.37
C LEU A 9 19.96 30.16 -1.88
N ALA A 10 19.31 31.07 -2.60
CA ALA A 10 19.52 31.24 -4.04
C ALA A 10 20.92 31.77 -4.35
N LEU A 11 21.44 32.72 -3.57
CA LEU A 11 22.78 33.30 -3.75
C LEU A 11 23.90 32.32 -3.40
N THR A 12 23.76 31.46 -2.39
CA THR A 12 24.74 30.41 -2.09
C THR A 12 24.75 29.30 -3.13
N PHE A 13 23.59 28.92 -3.67
CA PHE A 13 23.52 27.95 -4.77
C PHE A 13 24.16 28.47 -6.06
N VAL A 14 23.92 29.74 -6.43
CA VAL A 14 24.51 30.35 -7.63
C VAL A 14 26.03 30.45 -7.54
N TRP A 15 26.61 30.64 -6.35
CA TRP A 15 28.06 30.65 -6.16
C TRP A 15 28.72 29.25 -6.13
N LEU A 16 27.98 28.19 -5.78
CA LEU A 16 28.49 26.81 -5.72
C LEU A 16 28.36 26.02 -7.03
N ASN A 17 27.51 26.48 -7.96
CA ASN A 17 27.26 25.81 -9.25
C ASN A 17 28.47 25.76 -10.21
N GLY A 18 29.60 26.39 -9.86
CA GLY A 18 30.82 26.35 -10.69
C GLY A 18 31.76 25.16 -10.44
N CYS A 19 31.67 24.46 -9.30
CA CYS A 19 32.63 23.41 -8.89
C CYS A 19 32.08 22.31 -7.96
N ALA A 20 30.79 22.30 -7.59
CA ALA A 20 30.23 21.31 -6.66
C ALA A 20 29.47 20.19 -7.39
N THR A 21 29.65 18.93 -6.98
CA THR A 21 28.86 17.80 -7.49
C THR A 21 27.41 17.88 -7.01
N GLN A 22 26.47 17.28 -7.75
CA GLN A 22 25.06 17.20 -7.36
C GLN A 22 24.86 16.56 -5.96
N GLY A 23 25.72 15.60 -5.60
CA GLY A 23 25.76 15.04 -4.25
C GLY A 23 26.04 16.09 -3.19
N ARG A 24 27.08 16.93 -3.37
CA ARG A 24 27.43 17.95 -2.39
C ARG A 24 26.34 19.02 -2.23
N LEU A 25 25.70 19.40 -3.32
CA LEU A 25 24.57 20.33 -3.30
C LEU A 25 23.38 19.75 -2.50
N THR A 26 23.09 18.47 -2.72
CA THR A 26 22.01 17.77 -2.00
C THR A 26 22.30 17.65 -0.51
N TYR A 27 23.53 17.28 -0.15
CA TYR A 27 23.96 17.26 1.24
C TYR A 27 23.72 18.60 1.96
N LEU A 28 24.14 19.72 1.34
CA LEU A 28 23.96 21.05 1.91
C LEU A 28 22.49 21.43 2.06
N MET A 29 21.64 21.06 1.09
CA MET A 29 20.19 21.23 1.19
C MET A 29 19.63 20.45 2.39
N PHE A 30 20.09 19.23 2.60
CA PHE A 30 19.68 18.38 3.72
C PHE A 30 20.17 18.88 5.08
N GLU A 31 21.31 19.56 5.16
CA GLU A 31 21.74 20.22 6.40
C GLU A 31 20.85 21.43 6.75
N GLN A 32 20.44 22.20 5.74
CA GLN A 32 19.85 23.53 5.96
C GLN A 32 18.31 23.56 5.92
N SER A 33 17.69 22.69 5.13
CA SER A 33 16.24 22.72 4.90
C SER A 33 15.48 21.78 5.83
N PHE A 34 14.24 22.14 6.12
CA PHE A 34 13.23 21.29 6.76
C PHE A 34 11.93 21.23 5.94
N SER A 35 11.95 21.75 4.71
CA SER A 35 10.85 21.62 3.74
C SER A 35 10.97 20.28 3.03
N TYR A 36 9.98 19.41 3.20
CA TYR A 36 9.94 18.11 2.52
C TYR A 36 10.07 18.27 1.00
N GLU A 37 9.32 19.18 0.38
CA GLU A 37 9.36 19.41 -1.07
C GLU A 37 10.77 19.79 -1.55
N SER A 38 11.47 20.65 -0.81
CA SER A 38 12.84 21.06 -1.15
C SER A 38 13.83 19.89 -0.99
N LEU A 39 13.68 19.10 0.07
CA LEU A 39 14.50 17.92 0.33
C LEU A 39 14.26 16.84 -0.72
N ASN A 40 12.99 16.51 -0.98
CA ASN A 40 12.58 15.53 -1.97
C ASN A 40 13.01 15.95 -3.38
N SER A 41 12.78 17.20 -3.78
CA SER A 41 13.26 17.70 -5.08
C SER A 41 14.78 17.61 -5.22
N SER A 42 15.53 17.93 -4.16
CA SER A 42 16.98 17.78 -4.19
C SER A 42 17.40 16.32 -4.27
N MET A 43 16.70 15.43 -3.57
CA MET A 43 16.96 14.00 -3.61
C MET A 43 16.59 13.39 -4.96
N GLU A 44 15.50 13.81 -5.60
CA GLU A 44 15.11 13.37 -6.94
C GLU A 44 16.17 13.74 -8.00
N LYS A 45 16.75 14.95 -7.91
CA LYS A 45 17.89 15.35 -8.76
C LYS A 45 19.15 14.54 -8.49
N LEU A 46 19.34 14.08 -7.25
CA LEU A 46 20.44 13.18 -6.91
C LEU A 46 20.17 11.76 -7.40
N LYS A 47 18.91 11.33 -7.33
CA LYS A 47 18.42 10.05 -7.81
C LYS A 47 18.58 9.94 -9.33
N SER A 48 18.35 11.03 -10.06
CA SER A 48 18.54 11.08 -11.52
C SER A 48 19.99 10.94 -11.99
N GLN A 49 20.95 10.77 -11.07
CA GLN A 49 22.35 10.47 -11.41
C GLN A 49 22.57 8.97 -11.69
N TYR A 50 21.56 8.11 -11.58
CA TYR A 50 21.70 6.64 -11.70
C TYR A 50 22.24 6.13 -13.05
N GLU A 51 22.12 6.92 -14.12
CA GLU A 51 22.68 6.68 -15.47
C GLU A 51 23.77 7.71 -15.84
N SER A 52 24.26 8.49 -14.87
CA SER A 52 25.31 9.48 -15.07
C SER A 52 26.71 8.84 -15.06
N SER A 53 27.78 9.65 -15.09
CA SER A 53 29.12 9.09 -15.00
C SER A 53 29.35 8.33 -13.68
N ILE A 54 30.21 7.31 -13.69
CA ILE A 54 30.56 6.54 -12.47
C ILE A 54 30.98 7.47 -11.32
N GLN A 55 31.70 8.56 -11.61
CA GLN A 55 32.11 9.54 -10.61
C GLN A 55 30.91 10.24 -9.94
N GLU A 56 29.89 10.60 -10.73
CA GLU A 56 28.66 11.23 -10.23
C GLU A 56 27.81 10.23 -9.44
N GLN A 57 27.69 8.99 -9.91
CA GLN A 57 27.00 7.92 -9.19
C GLN A 57 27.68 7.60 -7.84
N VAL A 58 29.01 7.47 -7.82
CA VAL A 58 29.78 7.30 -6.57
C VAL A 58 29.57 8.49 -5.63
N SER A 59 29.59 9.71 -6.15
CA SER A 59 29.30 10.91 -5.35
C SER A 59 27.88 10.89 -4.80
N ALA A 60 26.89 10.46 -5.58
CA ALA A 60 25.50 10.39 -5.17
C ALA A 60 25.30 9.34 -4.08
N LEU A 61 25.76 8.11 -4.32
CA LEU A 61 25.65 7.02 -3.36
C LEU A 61 26.32 7.37 -2.02
N ARG A 62 27.49 8.03 -2.05
CA ARG A 62 28.18 8.48 -0.83
C ARG A 62 27.28 9.35 0.04
N GLU A 63 26.62 10.33 -0.57
CA GLU A 63 25.78 11.30 0.16
C GLU A 63 24.47 10.67 0.62
N ILE A 64 23.84 9.84 -0.22
CA ILE A 64 22.64 9.05 0.15
C ILE A 64 22.93 8.17 1.38
N ARG A 65 24.06 7.43 1.35
CA ARG A 65 24.49 6.56 2.47
C ARG A 65 24.86 7.35 3.72
N TYR A 66 25.36 8.58 3.58
CA TYR A 66 25.65 9.45 4.71
C TYR A 66 24.37 9.97 5.34
N ILE A 67 23.48 10.55 4.53
CA ILE A 67 22.20 11.13 4.97
C ILE A 67 21.36 10.07 5.70
N SER A 68 21.17 8.90 5.07
CA SER A 68 20.40 7.79 5.64
C SER A 68 20.91 7.30 7.00
N LYS A 69 22.22 7.36 7.27
CA LYS A 69 22.81 6.85 8.52
C LYS A 69 23.00 7.92 9.60
N HIS A 70 23.38 9.14 9.22
CA HIS A 70 23.97 10.10 10.15
C HIS A 70 23.13 11.35 10.42
N MET A 71 22.12 11.66 9.59
CA MET A 71 21.25 12.80 9.88
C MET A 71 20.45 12.56 11.16
N LYS A 72 20.29 13.59 11.99
CA LYS A 72 19.53 13.46 13.25
C LYS A 72 18.03 13.39 13.03
N GLU A 73 17.56 14.10 12.01
CA GLU A 73 16.14 14.22 11.69
C GLU A 73 15.71 12.97 10.90
N PRO A 74 14.71 12.20 11.38
CA PRO A 74 14.40 10.88 10.83
C PRO A 74 13.77 10.95 9.44
N GLY A 75 12.92 11.95 9.14
CA GLY A 75 12.30 12.05 7.82
C GLY A 75 13.33 12.25 6.68
N LYS A 76 14.41 13.00 6.92
CA LYS A 76 15.54 13.14 5.99
C LYS A 76 16.22 11.81 5.70
N ARG A 77 16.39 10.98 6.73
CA ARG A 77 16.97 9.64 6.56
C ARG A 77 16.07 8.74 5.73
N GLU A 78 14.74 8.82 5.93
CA GLU A 78 13.76 8.06 5.14
C GLU A 78 13.76 8.46 3.68
N ILE A 79 13.77 9.77 3.37
CA ILE A 79 13.89 10.27 1.99
C ILE A 79 15.16 9.70 1.31
N ALA A 80 16.28 9.66 2.04
CA ALA A 80 17.51 9.06 1.52
C ALA A 80 17.44 7.53 1.38
N LEU A 81 16.76 6.81 2.28
CA LEU A 81 16.56 5.37 2.13
C LEU A 81 15.71 5.04 0.88
N ARG A 82 14.67 5.81 0.58
CA ARG A 82 13.90 5.65 -0.65
C ARG A 82 14.76 5.83 -1.89
N ALA A 83 15.62 6.86 -1.92
CA ALA A 83 16.56 7.04 -3.03
C ALA A 83 17.63 5.92 -3.10
N LEU A 84 18.06 5.41 -1.94
CA LEU A 84 18.98 4.26 -1.88
C LEU A 84 18.34 3.00 -2.45
N THR A 85 17.06 2.75 -2.16
CA THR A 85 16.30 1.63 -2.74
C THR A 85 16.27 1.75 -4.26
N PHE A 86 15.99 2.93 -4.81
CA PHE A 86 16.08 3.14 -6.25
C PHE A 86 17.49 2.84 -6.79
N PHE A 87 18.56 3.36 -6.16
CA PHE A 87 19.95 3.08 -6.58
C PHE A 87 20.32 1.60 -6.52
N ALA A 88 19.77 0.85 -5.57
CA ALA A 88 20.08 -0.57 -5.41
C ALA A 88 19.66 -1.41 -6.62
N PHE A 89 18.62 -0.99 -7.34
CA PHE A 89 18.10 -1.73 -8.48
C PHE A 89 18.32 -1.00 -9.81
N SER A 90 18.17 0.33 -9.85
CA SER A 90 18.15 1.09 -11.11
C SER A 90 19.51 1.55 -11.61
N SER A 91 20.55 1.62 -10.78
CA SER A 91 21.88 2.07 -11.20
C SER A 91 22.44 1.18 -12.32
N ASP A 92 23.02 1.76 -13.37
CA ASP A 92 23.61 0.99 -14.47
C ASP A 92 24.97 0.35 -14.09
N ASP A 93 25.66 0.91 -13.09
CA ASP A 93 26.90 0.40 -12.52
C ASP A 93 26.68 -0.68 -11.44
N GLY A 94 27.32 -1.84 -11.63
CA GLY A 94 27.18 -2.99 -10.72
C GLY A 94 27.75 -2.77 -9.31
N ASP A 95 28.87 -2.05 -9.19
CA ASP A 95 29.48 -1.75 -7.89
C ASP A 95 28.59 -0.84 -7.04
N ILE A 96 27.89 0.10 -7.69
CA ILE A 96 26.93 0.99 -7.04
C ILE A 96 25.71 0.20 -6.56
N ARG A 97 25.17 -0.71 -7.39
CA ARG A 97 24.08 -1.61 -6.99
C ARG A 97 24.45 -2.45 -5.78
N ASP A 98 25.58 -3.16 -5.81
CA ASP A 98 26.03 -4.05 -4.73
C ASP A 98 26.22 -3.31 -3.40
N LYS A 99 26.84 -2.12 -3.44
CA LYS A 99 27.05 -1.28 -2.25
C LYS A 99 25.74 -0.73 -1.68
N SER A 100 24.74 -0.51 -2.54
CA SER A 100 23.42 -0.03 -2.16
C SER A 100 22.60 -1.16 -1.53
N LEU A 101 22.54 -2.33 -2.18
CA LEU A 101 21.91 -3.56 -1.68
C LEU A 101 22.47 -3.94 -0.31
N SER A 102 23.80 -4.01 -0.19
CA SER A 102 24.47 -4.29 1.09
C SER A 102 24.05 -3.32 2.21
N ARG A 103 23.79 -2.04 1.88
CA ARG A 103 23.30 -1.09 2.87
C ARG A 103 21.83 -1.33 3.23
N LEU A 104 20.96 -1.66 2.28
CA LEU A 104 19.56 -2.00 2.57
C LEU A 104 19.48 -3.23 3.46
N GLN A 105 20.24 -4.28 3.15
CA GLN A 105 20.36 -5.48 3.98
C GLN A 105 20.84 -5.13 5.40
N THR A 106 21.90 -4.31 5.52
CA THR A 106 22.37 -3.83 6.84
C THR A 106 21.26 -3.12 7.62
N VAL A 107 20.39 -2.34 6.96
CA VAL A 107 19.27 -1.66 7.63
C VAL A 107 18.26 -2.66 8.18
N LEU A 108 17.92 -3.70 7.41
CA LEU A 108 16.96 -4.72 7.81
C LEU A 108 17.48 -5.58 8.97
N GLU A 109 18.72 -6.05 8.89
CA GLU A 109 19.30 -6.98 9.86
C GLU A 109 19.73 -6.28 11.16
N SER A 110 20.38 -5.12 11.06
CA SER A 110 21.07 -4.54 12.20
C SER A 110 20.11 -4.02 13.27
N PRO A 111 20.35 -4.32 14.56
CA PRO A 111 19.53 -3.80 15.66
C PRO A 111 19.74 -2.31 15.92
N GLU A 112 20.80 -1.69 15.36
CA GLU A 112 21.06 -0.25 15.50
C GLU A 112 20.05 0.60 14.72
N TRP A 113 19.38 0.02 13.70
CA TRP A 113 18.42 0.74 12.89
C TRP A 113 17.02 0.65 13.50
N PRO A 114 16.35 1.80 13.71
CA PRO A 114 15.03 1.82 14.32
C PRO A 114 13.98 1.24 13.36
N THR A 115 12.90 0.68 13.92
CA THR A 115 11.85 -0.02 13.18
C THR A 115 11.27 0.77 12.01
N HIS A 116 11.03 2.08 12.14
CA HIS A 116 10.50 2.91 11.05
C HIS A 116 11.41 2.94 9.81
N MET A 117 12.73 2.82 9.98
CA MET A 117 13.67 2.75 8.84
C MET A 117 13.61 1.39 8.15
N LYS A 118 13.43 0.31 8.92
CA LYS A 118 13.25 -1.04 8.36
C LYS A 118 11.95 -1.12 7.57
N ILE A 119 10.87 -0.58 8.13
CA ILE A 119 9.58 -0.41 7.44
C ILE A 119 9.76 0.42 6.16
N THR A 120 10.53 1.52 6.20
CA THR A 120 10.80 2.35 5.01
C THR A 120 11.48 1.55 3.91
N VAL A 121 12.45 0.68 4.23
CA VAL A 121 13.08 -0.20 3.23
C VAL A 121 12.05 -1.13 2.60
N ILE A 122 11.30 -1.88 3.43
CA ILE A 122 10.25 -2.81 2.96
C ILE A 122 9.24 -2.11 2.06
N ASP A 123 8.66 -1.00 2.54
CA ASP A 123 7.65 -0.23 1.81
C ASP A 123 8.24 0.34 0.51
N SER A 124 9.45 0.90 0.54
CA SER A 124 10.10 1.46 -0.65
C SER A 124 10.44 0.40 -1.70
N THR A 125 10.78 -0.82 -1.28
CA THR A 125 11.01 -1.94 -2.20
C THR A 125 9.70 -2.30 -2.90
N VAL A 126 8.60 -2.39 -2.16
CA VAL A 126 7.27 -2.64 -2.74
C VAL A 126 6.79 -1.45 -3.59
N ASP A 127 7.07 -0.21 -3.20
CA ASP A 127 6.77 0.98 -4.01
C ASP A 127 7.54 0.92 -5.35
N LEU A 128 8.76 0.39 -5.38
CA LEU A 128 9.52 0.18 -6.62
C LEU A 128 8.90 -0.92 -7.47
N VAL A 129 8.53 -2.04 -6.85
CA VAL A 129 7.82 -3.15 -7.52
C VAL A 129 6.47 -2.70 -8.06
N THR A 130 5.76 -1.78 -7.42
CA THR A 130 4.46 -1.25 -7.90
C THR A 130 4.60 -0.08 -8.87
N GLY A 131 5.83 0.40 -9.16
CA GLY A 131 6.09 1.55 -10.03
C GLY A 131 5.92 2.92 -9.34
N GLU A 132 5.48 2.98 -8.08
CA GLU A 132 5.34 4.20 -7.30
C GLU A 132 6.69 4.88 -7.00
N LEU A 133 7.74 4.08 -6.76
CA LEU A 133 9.13 4.54 -6.60
C LEU A 133 9.87 4.51 -7.93
N GLY A 134 9.30 5.21 -8.91
CA GLY A 134 9.88 5.44 -10.23
C GLY A 134 10.77 6.69 -10.29
N PHE A 135 10.88 7.28 -11.47
CA PHE A 135 11.52 8.58 -11.69
C PHE A 135 10.59 9.54 -12.45
N GLN A 136 10.95 10.82 -12.45
CA GLN A 136 10.17 11.89 -13.07
C GLN A 136 11.01 12.62 -14.11
N GLU A 137 10.44 12.79 -15.30
CA GLU A 137 11.06 13.56 -16.37
C GLU A 137 10.07 14.51 -17.02
N LYS A 138 10.60 15.60 -17.56
CA LYS A 138 9.81 16.61 -18.24
C LYS A 138 9.99 16.49 -19.74
N HIS A 139 8.93 16.10 -20.42
CA HIS A 139 8.86 15.91 -21.87
C HIS A 139 7.84 16.88 -22.46
N ASP A 140 8.25 17.73 -23.40
CA ASP A 140 7.40 18.77 -24.02
C ASP A 140 6.61 19.66 -23.05
N GLY A 141 7.17 19.93 -21.87
CA GLY A 141 6.51 20.75 -20.86
C GLY A 141 5.66 19.97 -19.85
N VAL A 142 5.39 18.68 -20.12
CA VAL A 142 4.60 17.78 -19.27
C VAL A 142 5.52 16.97 -18.38
N LEU A 143 5.27 16.98 -17.07
CA LEU A 143 5.99 16.15 -16.12
C LEU A 143 5.37 14.75 -16.15
N MET A 144 6.14 13.76 -16.58
CA MET A 144 5.74 12.36 -16.67
C MET A 144 6.42 11.55 -15.56
N ARG A 145 5.73 10.51 -15.09
CA ARG A 145 6.25 9.53 -14.12
C ARG A 145 6.47 8.21 -14.85
N PHE A 146 7.62 7.61 -14.58
CA PHE A 146 8.04 6.35 -15.17
C PHE A 146 8.33 5.35 -14.06
N GLY A 147 7.76 4.16 -14.14
CA GLY A 147 8.23 3.00 -13.37
C GLY A 147 9.61 2.56 -13.88
N VAL A 148 10.29 1.74 -13.09
CA VAL A 148 11.59 1.17 -13.48
C VAL A 148 11.40 -0.07 -14.37
N LYS A 149 12.46 -0.48 -15.08
CA LYS A 149 12.42 -1.62 -15.98
C LYS A 149 11.89 -2.89 -15.31
N SER A 150 11.11 -3.69 -16.04
CA SER A 150 10.47 -4.93 -15.56
C SER A 150 11.43 -5.86 -14.79
N GLY A 151 12.61 -6.14 -15.36
CA GLY A 151 13.62 -6.99 -14.70
C GLY A 151 14.07 -6.47 -13.33
N LEU A 152 14.16 -5.15 -13.16
CA LEU A 152 14.56 -4.53 -11.90
C LEU A 152 13.49 -4.63 -10.82
N ARG A 153 12.21 -4.62 -11.23
CA ARG A 153 11.08 -4.85 -10.32
C ARG A 153 11.10 -6.28 -9.80
N LYS A 154 11.38 -7.25 -10.68
CA LYS A 154 11.57 -8.66 -10.28
C LYS A 154 12.74 -8.84 -9.32
N ASP A 155 13.87 -8.17 -9.56
CA ASP A 155 15.04 -8.21 -8.66
C ASP A 155 14.74 -7.59 -7.29
N ALA A 156 14.01 -6.47 -7.26
CA ALA A 156 13.59 -5.82 -6.02
C ALA A 156 12.62 -6.68 -5.22
N LEU A 157 11.68 -7.34 -5.90
CA LEU A 157 10.79 -8.30 -5.26
C LEU A 157 11.58 -9.45 -4.64
N LYS A 158 12.47 -10.09 -5.40
CA LYS A 158 13.34 -11.16 -4.90
C LYS A 158 14.21 -10.73 -3.74
N PHE A 159 14.71 -9.50 -3.71
CA PHE A 159 15.43 -8.97 -2.56
C PHE A 159 14.58 -9.03 -1.28
N LEU A 160 13.32 -8.59 -1.34
CA LEU A 160 12.43 -8.65 -0.16
C LEU A 160 12.14 -10.10 0.25
N LEU A 161 11.80 -10.96 -0.72
CA LEU A 161 11.43 -12.35 -0.46
C LEU A 161 12.59 -13.17 0.11
N ASN A 162 13.80 -13.01 -0.44
CA ASN A 162 15.00 -13.73 0.02
C ASN A 162 15.47 -13.32 1.42
N ASN A 163 15.07 -12.15 1.92
CA ASN A 163 15.44 -11.67 3.25
C ASN A 163 14.31 -11.88 4.27
N PHE A 164 13.19 -12.51 3.88
CA PHE A 164 11.98 -12.57 4.71
C PHE A 164 12.18 -13.32 6.03
N ASP A 165 12.90 -14.45 5.99
CA ASP A 165 13.11 -15.30 7.17
C ASP A 165 14.03 -14.64 8.22
N GLU A 166 14.83 -13.66 7.79
CA GLU A 166 15.72 -12.90 8.67
C GLU A 166 14.99 -11.72 9.35
N LEU A 167 13.76 -11.41 8.95
CA LEU A 167 12.94 -10.35 9.53
C LEU A 167 12.35 -10.77 10.88
N THR A 168 12.17 -9.80 11.79
CA THR A 168 11.38 -10.06 13.01
C THR A 168 9.92 -10.29 12.65
N PRO A 169 9.13 -10.98 13.50
CA PRO A 169 7.70 -11.21 13.24
C PRO A 169 6.89 -9.95 12.91
N GLU A 170 7.21 -8.81 13.52
CA GLU A 170 6.57 -7.52 13.22
C GLU A 170 6.90 -7.01 11.81
N LEU A 171 8.13 -7.24 11.35
CA LEU A 171 8.57 -6.87 10.01
C LEU A 171 8.08 -7.85 8.95
N GLN A 172 8.00 -9.15 9.26
CA GLN A 172 7.30 -10.13 8.42
C GLN A 172 5.84 -9.73 8.23
N TYR A 173 5.15 -9.34 9.32
CA TYR A 173 3.78 -8.85 9.25
C TYR A 173 3.65 -7.62 8.33
N ARG A 174 4.61 -6.68 8.41
CA ARG A 174 4.65 -5.52 7.52
C ARG A 174 4.92 -5.91 6.07
N ALA A 175 5.89 -6.80 5.82
CA ALA A 175 6.24 -7.28 4.49
C ALA A 175 5.05 -7.96 3.82
N VAL A 176 4.39 -8.90 4.51
CA VAL A 176 3.18 -9.56 4.01
C VAL A 176 2.04 -8.55 3.76
N SER A 177 1.88 -7.54 4.63
CA SER A 177 0.92 -6.45 4.38
C SER A 177 1.24 -5.63 3.13
N ALA A 178 2.53 -5.38 2.86
CA ALA A 178 2.98 -4.64 1.69
C ALA A 178 2.85 -5.48 0.41
N LEU A 179 3.17 -6.77 0.46
CA LEU A 179 2.93 -7.72 -0.63
C LEU A 179 1.45 -7.82 -0.98
N HIS A 180 0.55 -7.83 0.02
CA HIS A 180 -0.89 -7.79 -0.25
C HIS A 180 -1.31 -6.58 -1.08
N ARG A 181 -0.79 -5.39 -0.72
CA ARG A 181 -1.03 -4.15 -1.50
C ARG A 181 -0.52 -4.31 -2.92
N PHE A 182 0.65 -4.92 -3.11
CA PHE A 182 1.19 -5.19 -4.44
C PHE A 182 0.29 -6.16 -5.23
N LEU A 183 -0.15 -7.28 -4.64
CA LEU A 183 -1.02 -8.25 -5.31
C LEU A 183 -2.37 -7.63 -5.75
N LEU A 184 -2.88 -6.67 -4.98
CA LEU A 184 -4.08 -5.89 -5.29
C LEU A 184 -3.84 -4.70 -6.23
N THR A 185 -2.59 -4.45 -6.65
CA THR A 185 -2.27 -3.30 -7.50
C THR A 185 -2.81 -3.50 -8.90
N GLU A 186 -3.61 -2.53 -9.34
CA GLU A 186 -4.12 -2.51 -10.71
C GLU A 186 -3.09 -1.92 -11.68
N PRO A 187 -2.98 -2.54 -12.86
CA PRO A 187 -2.42 -1.95 -14.06
C PRO A 187 -2.90 -0.53 -14.40
N ARG A 188 -2.00 0.47 -14.37
CA ARG A 188 -2.27 1.87 -14.78
C ARG A 188 -1.11 2.42 -15.61
N LEU A 189 -1.35 3.53 -16.30
CA LEU A 189 -0.31 4.19 -17.10
C LEU A 189 0.79 4.80 -16.21
N GLU A 190 0.42 5.27 -15.03
CA GLU A 190 1.32 5.94 -14.08
C GLU A 190 2.31 4.98 -13.40
N ASN A 191 1.96 3.70 -13.25
CA ASN A 191 2.90 2.67 -12.77
C ASN A 191 3.61 1.92 -13.92
N CYS A 192 3.30 2.28 -15.18
CA CYS A 192 3.97 1.93 -16.43
C CYS A 192 5.52 1.80 -16.36
N PRO A 193 6.22 0.65 -16.53
CA PRO A 193 7.65 0.52 -16.73
C PRO A 193 8.00 1.27 -17.97
N GLU A 194 9.11 2.00 -17.90
CA GLU A 194 9.63 2.74 -19.04
C GLU A 194 9.90 1.89 -20.28
N ASN A 195 10.17 0.58 -20.12
CA ASN A 195 10.46 -0.31 -21.23
C ASN A 195 9.21 -0.90 -21.90
N ILE A 196 8.02 -0.68 -21.34
CA ILE A 196 6.73 -1.13 -21.89
C ILE A 196 5.94 0.09 -22.35
N CYS A 197 5.63 0.99 -21.42
CA CYS A 197 5.07 2.28 -21.75
C CYS A 197 6.25 3.24 -21.86
N ASP A 198 6.43 3.89 -23.01
CA ASP A 198 7.44 4.93 -23.21
C ASP A 198 6.80 6.34 -23.15
N GLU A 199 7.57 7.35 -23.58
CA GLU A 199 7.09 8.73 -23.67
C GLU A 199 5.86 8.87 -24.60
N ASP A 200 5.86 8.21 -25.75
CA ASP A 200 4.83 8.34 -26.77
C ASP A 200 3.51 7.73 -26.30
N VAL A 201 3.56 6.55 -25.68
CA VAL A 201 2.39 5.91 -25.05
C VAL A 201 1.80 6.80 -23.97
N ARG A 202 2.65 7.43 -23.13
CA ARG A 202 2.20 8.31 -22.04
C ARG A 202 1.58 9.61 -22.53
N LYS A 203 2.06 10.16 -23.66
CA LYS A 203 1.42 11.32 -24.29
C LYS A 203 0.03 10.98 -24.83
N ASN A 204 -0.22 9.74 -25.22
CA ASN A 204 -1.47 9.28 -25.81
C ASN A 204 -2.42 8.61 -24.81
N ARG A 205 -2.76 9.32 -23.73
CA ARG A 205 -3.63 8.81 -22.66
C ARG A 205 -5.02 8.39 -23.17
N GLU A 206 -5.54 9.06 -24.20
CA GLU A 206 -6.82 8.70 -24.80
C GLU A 206 -6.76 7.28 -25.37
N GLU A 207 -5.79 6.96 -26.22
CA GLU A 207 -5.66 5.61 -26.77
C GLU A 207 -5.36 4.55 -25.71
N TRP A 208 -4.67 4.90 -24.62
CA TRP A 208 -4.50 3.99 -23.49
C TRP A 208 -5.84 3.61 -22.83
N ASP A 209 -6.70 4.60 -22.60
CA ASP A 209 -7.97 4.43 -21.90
C ASP A 209 -9.02 3.71 -22.76
N ILE A 210 -9.16 4.09 -24.04
CA ILE A 210 -10.24 3.58 -24.93
C ILE A 210 -9.77 2.67 -26.07
N GLY A 211 -8.46 2.48 -26.23
CA GLY A 211 -7.87 1.66 -27.30
C GLY A 211 -7.62 2.42 -28.61
N ARG A 212 -6.72 1.86 -29.43
CA ARG A 212 -6.42 2.36 -30.78
C ARG A 212 -7.49 1.97 -31.77
N GLU A 213 -7.74 2.84 -32.74
CA GLU A 213 -8.72 2.59 -33.80
C GLU A 213 -8.10 1.76 -34.93
N VAL A 214 -8.61 0.54 -35.10
CA VAL A 214 -8.16 -0.39 -36.14
C VAL A 214 -9.27 -0.57 -37.18
N LYS A 215 -8.91 -0.50 -38.46
CA LYS A 215 -9.85 -0.79 -39.54
C LYS A 215 -10.28 -2.25 -39.47
N ASN A 216 -11.58 -2.46 -39.57
CA ASN A 216 -12.13 -3.80 -39.59
C ASN A 216 -11.72 -4.50 -40.89
N VAL A 217 -11.15 -5.70 -40.80
CA VAL A 217 -10.67 -6.43 -41.98
C VAL A 217 -11.86 -7.11 -42.64
N ILE A 218 -12.34 -6.53 -43.73
CA ILE A 218 -13.38 -7.13 -44.55
C ILE A 218 -12.73 -8.13 -45.50
N PRO A 219 -13.13 -9.42 -45.50
CA PRO A 219 -12.63 -10.40 -46.46
C PRO A 219 -12.80 -9.89 -47.89
N HIS A 220 -11.79 -10.12 -48.74
CA HIS A 220 -11.81 -9.62 -50.13
C HIS A 220 -12.96 -10.22 -50.97
N ASN A 221 -13.54 -11.34 -50.51
CA ASN A 221 -14.68 -12.02 -51.10
C ASN A 221 -16.01 -11.74 -50.37
N ALA A 222 -16.07 -10.76 -49.47
CA ALA A 222 -17.30 -10.39 -48.78
C ALA A 222 -18.35 -9.87 -49.78
N ASP A 223 -19.59 -10.27 -49.59
CA ASP A 223 -20.72 -9.78 -50.39
C ASP A 223 -20.88 -8.26 -50.18
N PRO A 224 -20.79 -7.44 -51.24
CA PRO A 224 -20.95 -5.99 -51.13
C PRO A 224 -22.27 -5.56 -50.48
N ILE A 225 -23.36 -6.30 -50.70
CA ILE A 225 -24.67 -6.02 -50.11
C ILE A 225 -24.65 -6.29 -48.60
N ALA A 226 -23.95 -7.34 -48.16
CA ALA A 226 -23.80 -7.66 -46.74
C ALA A 226 -22.89 -6.65 -46.02
N VAL A 227 -21.85 -6.15 -46.69
CA VAL A 227 -20.99 -5.09 -46.18
C VAL A 227 -21.78 -3.79 -46.01
N GLU A 228 -22.56 -3.38 -47.01
CA GLU A 228 -23.41 -2.18 -46.97
C GLU A 228 -24.52 -2.30 -45.89
N ALA A 229 -25.04 -3.51 -45.67
CA ALA A 229 -26.00 -3.81 -44.60
C ALA A 229 -25.38 -3.85 -43.19
N GLY A 230 -24.06 -3.64 -43.04
CA GLY A 230 -23.38 -3.63 -41.74
C GLY A 230 -23.16 -5.01 -41.12
N ALA A 231 -23.23 -6.10 -41.90
CA ALA A 231 -23.11 -7.47 -41.40
C ALA A 231 -21.74 -7.77 -40.76
N TYR A 232 -20.71 -6.96 -41.08
CA TYR A 232 -19.36 -7.09 -40.54
C TYR A 232 -19.09 -6.12 -39.38
N GLY A 233 -20.09 -5.39 -38.89
CA GLY A 233 -19.93 -4.37 -37.85
C GLY A 233 -19.42 -3.03 -38.37
N PRO A 234 -19.06 -2.10 -37.48
CA PRO A 234 -18.55 -0.79 -37.87
C PRO A 234 -17.24 -0.90 -38.68
N ALA A 235 -16.98 0.12 -39.50
CA ALA A 235 -15.80 0.17 -40.38
C ALA A 235 -14.47 0.15 -39.60
N THR A 236 -14.52 0.56 -38.34
CA THR A 236 -13.41 0.54 -37.39
C THR A 236 -13.87 -0.07 -36.08
N LYS A 237 -12.93 -0.70 -35.39
CA LYS A 237 -13.09 -1.18 -34.01
C LYS A 237 -11.97 -0.61 -33.15
N ARG A 238 -12.24 -0.43 -31.86
CA ARG A 238 -11.21 -0.07 -30.89
C ARG A 238 -10.61 -1.36 -30.33
N VAL A 239 -9.28 -1.45 -30.31
CA VAL A 239 -8.54 -2.57 -29.76
C VAL A 239 -7.60 -2.01 -28.68
N PRO A 240 -7.41 -2.70 -27.53
CA PRO A 240 -6.40 -2.31 -26.57
C PRO A 240 -5.02 -2.10 -27.21
N LEU A 241 -4.19 -1.28 -26.57
CA LEU A 241 -2.80 -1.13 -26.95
C LEU A 241 -2.03 -2.40 -26.60
N ASP A 242 -1.07 -2.77 -27.46
CA ASP A 242 -0.25 -3.97 -27.25
C ASP A 242 0.56 -3.79 -25.93
N GLU A 243 1.00 -2.56 -25.64
CA GLU A 243 1.70 -2.19 -24.39
C GLU A 243 0.85 -2.39 -23.13
N ARG A 244 -0.49 -2.34 -23.25
CA ARG A 244 -1.38 -2.62 -22.13
C ARG A 244 -1.48 -4.12 -21.86
N GLU A 245 -1.38 -4.94 -22.90
CA GLU A 245 -1.32 -6.40 -22.77
C GLU A 245 0.04 -6.81 -22.17
N ASP A 246 1.15 -6.32 -22.72
CA ASP A 246 2.51 -6.55 -22.21
C ASP A 246 2.67 -6.15 -20.74
N TRP A 247 2.03 -5.04 -20.36
CA TRP A 247 2.04 -4.54 -18.99
C TRP A 247 1.24 -5.44 -18.02
N ASN A 248 0.12 -6.01 -18.47
CA ASN A 248 -0.62 -6.99 -17.66
C ASN A 248 0.19 -8.29 -17.53
N GLU A 249 0.80 -8.76 -18.61
CA GLU A 249 1.68 -9.94 -18.62
C GLU A 249 2.82 -9.79 -17.60
N GLU A 250 3.52 -8.66 -17.63
CA GLU A 250 4.60 -8.41 -16.69
C GLU A 250 4.13 -8.35 -15.23
N MET A 251 2.95 -7.76 -14.97
CA MET A 251 2.39 -7.71 -13.64
C MET A 251 2.02 -9.11 -13.13
N ASP A 252 1.51 -9.96 -14.02
CA ASP A 252 1.18 -11.35 -13.71
C ASP A 252 2.44 -12.16 -13.40
N GLU A 253 3.51 -11.99 -14.19
CA GLU A 253 4.82 -12.61 -13.90
C GLU A 253 5.39 -12.19 -12.53
N LEU A 254 5.20 -10.94 -12.12
CA LEU A 254 5.64 -10.48 -10.80
C LEU A 254 4.78 -11.08 -9.67
N LYS A 255 3.48 -11.29 -9.91
CA LYS A 255 2.58 -11.93 -8.94
C LYS A 255 2.91 -13.42 -8.79
N GLU A 256 3.24 -14.09 -9.89
CA GLU A 256 3.73 -15.49 -9.90
C GLU A 256 4.94 -15.65 -8.98
N VAL A 257 5.91 -14.72 -9.03
CA VAL A 257 7.08 -14.75 -8.13
C VAL A 257 6.71 -14.70 -6.64
N VAL A 258 5.67 -13.93 -6.27
CA VAL A 258 5.19 -13.90 -4.88
C VAL A 258 4.51 -15.21 -4.53
N TRP A 259 3.69 -15.71 -5.43
CA TRP A 259 2.97 -16.96 -5.22
C TRP A 259 3.93 -18.14 -5.07
N ASP A 260 4.89 -18.34 -5.97
CA ASP A 260 5.92 -19.38 -5.85
C ASP A 260 6.61 -19.34 -4.49
N TRP A 261 6.96 -18.13 -4.04
CA TRP A 261 7.59 -17.92 -2.74
C TRP A 261 6.68 -18.25 -1.56
N MET A 262 5.36 -18.14 -1.67
CA MET A 262 4.44 -18.37 -0.54
C MET A 262 4.44 -19.82 -0.04
N GLU A 263 4.86 -20.79 -0.86
CA GLU A 263 4.94 -22.19 -0.46
C GLU A 263 5.89 -22.38 0.74
N ASP A 264 7.10 -21.83 0.65
CA ASP A 264 8.14 -21.96 1.68
C ASP A 264 7.68 -21.53 3.09
N PRO A 265 7.17 -20.30 3.33
CA PRO A 265 6.73 -19.87 4.66
C PRO A 265 5.43 -20.55 5.12
N LEU A 266 4.63 -21.15 4.22
CA LEU A 266 3.44 -21.91 4.59
C LEU A 266 3.79 -23.32 5.13
N GLU A 267 4.87 -23.91 4.64
CA GLU A 267 5.38 -25.21 5.09
C GLU A 267 6.37 -25.10 6.27
N ASP A 268 7.01 -23.94 6.43
CA ASP A 268 7.94 -23.69 7.53
C ASP A 268 7.24 -23.56 8.90
N GLN A 269 7.66 -24.39 9.86
CA GLN A 269 7.12 -24.40 11.22
C GLN A 269 7.62 -23.23 12.09
N ASP A 270 8.73 -22.58 11.70
CA ASP A 270 9.28 -21.44 12.43
C ASP A 270 8.59 -20.12 12.05
N THR A 271 7.91 -20.07 10.91
CA THR A 271 7.10 -18.93 10.50
C THR A 271 5.91 -18.76 11.45
N PRO A 272 5.70 -17.57 12.07
CA PRO A 272 4.60 -17.38 13.01
C PRO A 272 3.25 -17.62 12.34
N ILE A 273 2.38 -18.39 12.99
CA ILE A 273 1.08 -18.78 12.43
C ILE A 273 0.28 -17.60 11.89
N LEU A 274 0.25 -16.45 12.58
CA LEU A 274 -0.43 -15.23 12.12
C LEU A 274 0.01 -14.78 10.71
N ILE A 275 1.30 -14.93 10.40
CA ILE A 275 1.88 -14.62 9.10
C ILE A 275 1.39 -15.64 8.07
N GLN A 276 1.46 -16.93 8.39
CA GLN A 276 1.00 -18.01 7.52
C GLN A 276 -0.50 -17.87 7.19
N GLY A 277 -1.33 -17.61 8.20
CA GLY A 277 -2.77 -17.45 8.00
C GLY A 277 -3.13 -16.17 7.24
N ARG A 278 -2.26 -15.16 7.23
CA ARG A 278 -2.45 -14.00 6.36
C ARG A 278 -2.10 -14.32 4.91
N LEU A 279 -0.98 -15.01 4.67
CA LEU A 279 -0.61 -15.53 3.35
C LEU A 279 -1.69 -16.44 2.77
N ILE A 280 -2.19 -17.40 3.54
CA ILE A 280 -3.21 -18.36 3.07
C ILE A 280 -4.54 -17.69 2.75
N ARG A 281 -4.92 -16.65 3.51
CA ARG A 281 -6.13 -15.86 3.23
C ARG A 281 -5.97 -15.12 1.91
N PHE A 282 -4.83 -14.48 1.67
CA PHE A 282 -4.54 -13.83 0.40
C PHE A 282 -4.62 -14.81 -0.76
N ALA A 283 -3.99 -15.98 -0.65
CA ALA A 283 -4.08 -17.00 -1.70
C ALA A 283 -5.54 -17.28 -2.12
N GLY A 284 -6.45 -17.42 -1.16
CA GLY A 284 -7.87 -17.60 -1.46
C GLY A 284 -8.57 -16.33 -1.99
N GLU A 285 -8.23 -15.14 -1.49
CA GLU A 285 -8.81 -13.86 -1.93
C GLU A 285 -8.41 -13.50 -3.36
N ILE A 286 -7.20 -13.90 -3.78
CA ILE A 286 -6.62 -13.58 -5.08
C ILE A 286 -6.93 -14.62 -6.16
N GLU A 287 -7.69 -15.70 -5.85
CA GLU A 287 -8.06 -16.79 -6.78
C GLU A 287 -8.73 -16.28 -8.07
N ASN A 288 -9.35 -15.10 -8.01
CA ASN A 288 -10.06 -14.47 -9.13
C ASN A 288 -9.43 -13.14 -9.60
N PHE A 289 -8.19 -12.82 -9.22
CA PHE A 289 -7.54 -11.64 -9.80
C PHE A 289 -7.22 -11.85 -11.28
N SER A 290 -7.13 -10.74 -12.00
CA SER A 290 -6.80 -10.72 -13.42
C SER A 290 -5.39 -11.29 -13.59
N LEU A 291 -5.32 -12.58 -13.89
CA LEU A 291 -4.18 -13.30 -14.43
C LEU A 291 -4.55 -13.77 -15.84
N GLN A 292 -3.57 -13.93 -16.73
CA GLN A 292 -3.78 -14.70 -17.96
C GLN A 292 -4.34 -16.10 -17.64
N GLU A 293 -5.16 -16.64 -18.54
CA GLU A 293 -5.95 -17.87 -18.29
C GLU A 293 -5.07 -19.07 -17.87
N ASN A 294 -3.91 -19.24 -18.52
CA ASN A 294 -2.93 -20.26 -18.17
C ASN A 294 -2.37 -20.08 -16.75
N MET A 295 -1.91 -18.88 -16.40
CA MET A 295 -1.37 -18.59 -15.06
C MET A 295 -2.45 -18.74 -13.97
N ALA A 296 -3.70 -18.36 -14.29
CA ALA A 296 -4.82 -18.54 -13.39
C ALA A 296 -5.12 -20.03 -13.13
N ASP A 297 -5.01 -20.89 -14.15
CA ASP A 297 -5.24 -22.32 -14.02
C ASP A 297 -4.12 -22.99 -13.22
N ASP A 298 -2.85 -22.65 -13.50
CA ASP A 298 -1.71 -23.12 -12.71
C ASP A 298 -1.86 -22.70 -11.23
N PHE A 299 -2.38 -21.49 -10.98
CA PHE A 299 -2.64 -21.00 -9.61
C PHE A 299 -3.66 -21.83 -8.87
N ARG A 300 -4.78 -22.13 -9.52
CA ARG A 300 -5.83 -22.95 -8.94
C ARG A 300 -5.35 -24.38 -8.71
N GLU A 301 -4.47 -24.90 -9.55
CA GLU A 301 -3.85 -26.22 -9.35
C GLU A 301 -2.98 -26.21 -8.08
N GLN A 302 -2.05 -25.26 -7.95
CA GLN A 302 -1.16 -25.18 -6.78
C GLN A 302 -1.92 -24.92 -5.47
N ILE A 303 -2.92 -24.03 -5.47
CA ILE A 303 -3.81 -23.85 -4.32
C ILE A 303 -4.50 -25.17 -3.94
N SER A 304 -4.87 -25.99 -4.93
CA SER A 304 -5.51 -27.28 -4.68
C SER A 304 -4.50 -28.28 -4.10
N VAL A 305 -3.23 -28.24 -4.51
CA VAL A 305 -2.14 -28.98 -3.87
C VAL A 305 -1.98 -28.56 -2.41
N TRP A 306 -1.91 -27.26 -2.12
CA TRP A 306 -1.80 -26.75 -0.74
C TRP A 306 -2.98 -27.14 0.15
N ALA A 307 -4.19 -27.17 -0.40
CA ALA A 307 -5.38 -27.61 0.32
C ALA A 307 -5.31 -29.09 0.78
N GLU A 308 -4.48 -29.90 0.12
CA GLU A 308 -4.30 -31.32 0.41
C GLU A 308 -2.96 -31.64 1.09
N SER A 309 -1.98 -30.72 1.05
CA SER A 309 -0.64 -30.90 1.62
C SER A 309 -0.67 -31.23 3.12
N GLU A 310 0.06 -32.27 3.53
CA GLU A 310 0.20 -32.63 4.95
C GLU A 310 1.24 -31.74 5.66
N ASP A 311 2.10 -31.06 4.91
CA ASP A 311 3.13 -30.15 5.43
C ASP A 311 2.50 -28.83 5.92
N ILE A 312 1.37 -28.42 5.32
CA ILE A 312 0.56 -27.30 5.79
C ILE A 312 -0.40 -27.76 6.89
N SER A 313 -0.39 -27.03 8.01
CA SER A 313 -1.24 -27.35 9.17
C SER A 313 -2.73 -27.42 8.80
N MET A 314 -3.46 -28.32 9.48
CA MET A 314 -4.89 -28.53 9.21
C MET A 314 -5.71 -27.24 9.36
N ASP A 315 -5.37 -26.38 10.32
CA ASP A 315 -6.08 -25.12 10.54
C ASP A 315 -5.90 -24.14 9.37
N LEU A 316 -4.68 -24.04 8.83
CA LEU A 316 -4.41 -23.22 7.65
C LEU A 316 -5.12 -23.76 6.41
N ARG A 317 -5.16 -25.08 6.22
CA ARG A 317 -5.90 -25.68 5.09
C ARG A 317 -7.41 -25.44 5.17
N GLN A 318 -7.98 -25.50 6.38
CA GLN A 318 -9.39 -25.15 6.59
C GLN A 318 -9.64 -23.65 6.33
N LEU A 319 -8.68 -22.78 6.69
CA LEU A 319 -8.75 -21.34 6.40
C LEU A 319 -8.65 -21.05 4.90
N LEU A 320 -7.78 -21.76 4.16
CA LEU A 320 -7.70 -21.70 2.71
C LEU A 320 -9.05 -22.04 2.08
N GLY A 321 -9.63 -23.19 2.46
CA GLY A 321 -10.94 -23.61 1.98
C GLY A 321 -12.04 -22.57 2.27
N ALA A 322 -11.99 -21.94 3.44
CA ALA A 322 -12.92 -20.88 3.81
C ALA A 322 -12.78 -19.61 2.94
N SER A 323 -11.54 -19.22 2.62
CA SER A 323 -11.24 -18.07 1.76
C SER A 323 -11.63 -18.33 0.30
N ARG A 324 -11.37 -19.53 -0.25
CA ARG A 324 -11.84 -19.91 -1.59
C ARG A 324 -13.36 -19.90 -1.69
N GLU A 325 -14.03 -20.48 -0.70
CA GLU A 325 -15.50 -20.51 -0.66
C GLU A 325 -16.11 -19.10 -0.55
N LYS A 326 -15.45 -18.17 0.18
CA LYS A 326 -15.83 -16.75 0.23
C LYS A 326 -15.91 -16.15 -1.17
N VAL A 327 -14.81 -16.28 -1.92
CA VAL A 327 -14.68 -15.72 -3.27
C VAL A 327 -15.70 -16.36 -4.22
N LYS A 328 -15.87 -17.67 -4.16
CA LYS A 328 -16.85 -18.40 -4.99
C LYS A 328 -18.30 -18.01 -4.71
N LEU A 329 -18.67 -17.83 -3.44
CA LEU A 329 -20.04 -17.49 -3.06
C LEU A 329 -20.37 -16.00 -3.31
N TYR A 330 -19.42 -15.11 -3.01
CA TYR A 330 -19.69 -13.68 -2.88
C TYR A 330 -18.90 -12.77 -3.82
N GLY A 331 -17.83 -13.27 -4.44
CA GLY A 331 -16.78 -12.43 -5.04
C GLY A 331 -15.89 -11.79 -3.99
N PHE A 332 -14.84 -11.10 -4.43
CA PHE A 332 -13.96 -10.32 -3.56
C PHE A 332 -13.60 -8.96 -4.19
N PRO A 333 -13.99 -7.83 -3.58
CA PRO A 333 -14.90 -7.72 -2.42
C PRO A 333 -16.29 -8.33 -2.67
N ALA A 334 -17.02 -8.66 -1.60
CA ALA A 334 -18.34 -9.25 -1.72
C ALA A 334 -19.33 -8.35 -2.49
N THR A 335 -20.03 -8.94 -3.45
CA THR A 335 -21.09 -8.30 -4.27
C THR A 335 -22.43 -8.98 -4.14
N ASN A 336 -22.47 -10.20 -3.59
CA ASN A 336 -23.68 -10.96 -3.35
C ASN A 336 -24.11 -10.94 -1.89
N SER A 337 -25.40 -11.16 -1.64
CA SER A 337 -25.94 -11.30 -0.29
C SER A 337 -25.44 -12.59 0.39
N PRO A 338 -25.32 -12.61 1.73
CA PRO A 338 -24.88 -13.78 2.48
C PRO A 338 -25.86 -14.95 2.30
N VAL A 339 -25.30 -16.15 2.09
CA VAL A 339 -26.07 -17.41 2.01
C VAL A 339 -26.67 -17.85 3.36
N PRO A 340 -25.95 -17.71 4.51
CA PRO A 340 -26.52 -18.06 5.81
C PRO A 340 -27.78 -17.27 6.18
N SER A 341 -28.68 -17.89 6.95
CA SER A 341 -29.83 -17.21 7.53
C SER A 341 -29.42 -16.17 8.58
N GLU A 342 -30.26 -15.16 8.81
CA GLU A 342 -30.03 -14.10 9.79
C GLU A 342 -29.80 -14.64 11.21
N GLU A 343 -30.53 -15.68 11.61
CA GLU A 343 -30.35 -16.36 12.88
C GLU A 343 -28.92 -16.94 13.03
N LYS A 344 -28.37 -17.47 11.94
CA LYS A 344 -27.03 -18.08 11.94
C LYS A 344 -25.93 -17.02 12.03
N TYR A 345 -26.06 -15.91 11.31
CA TYR A 345 -25.05 -14.86 11.36
C TYR A 345 -25.24 -13.84 12.51
N ALA A 346 -26.40 -13.80 13.16
CA ALA A 346 -26.58 -12.98 14.36
C ALA A 346 -25.64 -13.42 15.51
N GLY A 347 -25.29 -14.71 15.57
CA GLY A 347 -24.36 -15.30 16.54
C GLY A 347 -22.91 -15.41 16.06
N ILE A 348 -22.48 -14.63 15.06
CA ILE A 348 -21.21 -14.86 14.34
C ILE A 348 -19.96 -14.89 15.24
N LEU A 349 -19.96 -14.19 16.38
CA LEU A 349 -18.84 -14.22 17.35
C LEU A 349 -18.58 -15.62 17.93
N ASN A 350 -19.63 -16.43 18.05
CA ASN A 350 -19.54 -17.81 18.51
C ASN A 350 -19.23 -18.77 17.34
N GLY A 351 -19.13 -18.25 16.12
CA GLY A 351 -18.76 -19.01 14.93
C GLY A 351 -17.31 -19.47 14.96
N SER A 352 -17.01 -20.47 14.13
CA SER A 352 -15.64 -20.85 13.85
C SER A 352 -14.90 -19.72 13.11
N LEU A 353 -13.57 -19.73 13.19
CA LEU A 353 -12.71 -18.86 12.40
C LEU A 353 -13.08 -18.90 10.91
N TYR A 354 -13.29 -20.10 10.39
CA TYR A 354 -13.65 -20.34 8.98
C TYR A 354 -15.00 -19.75 8.60
N PHE A 355 -15.98 -19.80 9.50
CA PHE A 355 -17.28 -19.18 9.26
C PHE A 355 -17.17 -17.65 9.16
N LEU A 356 -16.32 -17.03 9.99
CA LEU A 356 -16.02 -15.60 9.92
C LEU A 356 -15.36 -15.25 8.58
N GLU A 357 -14.31 -15.97 8.18
CA GLU A 357 -13.62 -15.73 6.91
C GLU A 357 -14.57 -15.82 5.71
N THR A 358 -15.39 -16.88 5.65
CA THR A 358 -16.27 -17.11 4.50
C THR A 358 -17.38 -16.07 4.38
N HIS A 359 -17.97 -15.61 5.49
CA HIS A 359 -19.26 -14.91 5.45
C HIS A 359 -19.24 -13.44 5.90
N LEU A 360 -18.27 -13.00 6.70
CA LEU A 360 -18.35 -11.69 7.35
C LEU A 360 -18.42 -10.53 6.36
N ASP A 361 -17.62 -10.56 5.28
CA ASP A 361 -17.63 -9.53 4.24
C ASP A 361 -19.03 -9.36 3.62
N ALA A 362 -19.63 -10.46 3.17
CA ALA A 362 -20.96 -10.47 2.56
C ALA A 362 -22.06 -10.01 3.53
N ILE A 363 -21.95 -10.36 4.82
CA ILE A 363 -22.88 -9.89 5.84
C ILE A 363 -22.79 -8.37 5.97
N LEU A 364 -21.59 -7.81 6.11
CA LEU A 364 -21.39 -6.36 6.23
C LEU A 364 -21.81 -5.61 4.96
N HIS A 365 -21.56 -6.19 3.78
CA HIS A 365 -22.06 -5.68 2.51
C HIS A 365 -23.60 -5.61 2.49
N GLN A 366 -24.29 -6.68 2.93
CA GLN A 366 -25.75 -6.67 3.03
C GLN A 366 -26.25 -5.61 4.02
N GLN A 367 -25.59 -5.42 5.16
CA GLN A 367 -25.95 -4.38 6.13
C GLN A 367 -25.84 -2.98 5.53
N GLN A 368 -24.79 -2.74 4.76
CA GLN A 368 -24.57 -1.49 4.05
C GLN A 368 -25.68 -1.22 3.02
N GLU A 369 -26.03 -2.22 2.21
CA GLU A 369 -27.11 -2.09 1.21
C GLU A 369 -28.49 -1.85 1.85
N ARG A 370 -28.76 -2.50 2.99
CA ARG A 370 -29.95 -2.23 3.81
C ARG A 370 -29.99 -0.78 4.30
N GLN A 371 -28.87 -0.27 4.83
CA GLN A 371 -28.77 1.12 5.27
C GLN A 371 -28.97 2.12 4.13
N ARG A 372 -28.35 1.87 2.97
CA ARG A 372 -28.54 2.70 1.76
C ARG A 372 -30.00 2.75 1.32
N SER A 373 -30.73 1.65 1.53
CA SER A 373 -32.15 1.52 1.23
C SER A 373 -33.07 2.04 2.36
N GLY A 374 -32.52 2.60 3.44
CA GLY A 374 -33.28 3.16 4.56
C GLY A 374 -33.80 2.13 5.57
N PHE A 375 -33.34 0.88 5.50
CA PHE A 375 -33.68 -0.16 6.47
C PHE A 375 -32.67 -0.23 7.61
N ASP A 376 -33.09 -0.83 8.73
CA ASP A 376 -32.18 -1.19 9.81
C ASP A 376 -31.13 -2.19 9.27
N PRO A 377 -29.82 -1.98 9.54
CA PRO A 377 -28.75 -2.88 9.12
C PRO A 377 -28.95 -4.32 9.62
N GLY A 378 -29.59 -4.51 10.77
CA GLY A 378 -29.76 -5.84 11.38
C GLY A 378 -28.56 -6.26 12.22
N LYS A 379 -28.42 -7.58 12.42
CA LYS A 379 -27.32 -8.20 13.18
C LYS A 379 -26.24 -8.78 12.25
N PRO A 380 -25.02 -9.05 12.74
CA PRO A 380 -24.45 -8.68 14.03
C PRO A 380 -24.17 -7.17 14.13
N ASP A 381 -23.91 -6.66 15.33
CA ASP A 381 -23.49 -5.26 15.50
C ASP A 381 -21.99 -5.11 15.20
N PRO A 382 -21.59 -4.42 14.11
CA PRO A 382 -20.18 -4.33 13.72
C PRO A 382 -19.29 -3.65 14.76
N ILE A 383 -19.82 -2.69 15.54
CA ILE A 383 -19.01 -2.03 16.57
C ILE A 383 -18.75 -2.96 17.75
N GLU A 384 -19.72 -3.79 18.12
CA GLU A 384 -19.50 -4.80 19.17
C GLU A 384 -18.50 -5.85 18.69
N LEU A 385 -18.59 -6.29 17.42
CA LEU A 385 -17.61 -7.21 16.85
C LEU A 385 -16.19 -6.65 16.97
N ALA A 386 -15.96 -5.43 16.50
CA ALA A 386 -14.63 -4.85 16.40
C ALA A 386 -13.98 -4.53 17.77
N PHE A 387 -14.78 -4.35 18.82
CA PHE A 387 -14.31 -4.06 20.18
C PHE A 387 -14.42 -5.25 21.14
N THR A 388 -14.82 -6.42 20.64
CA THR A 388 -14.86 -7.66 21.43
C THR A 388 -13.44 -8.02 21.90
N SER A 389 -13.32 -8.43 23.17
CA SER A 389 -12.06 -8.98 23.69
C SER A 389 -11.91 -10.43 23.28
N PHE A 390 -10.73 -10.76 22.78
CA PHE A 390 -10.35 -12.11 22.39
C PHE A 390 -9.34 -12.68 23.40
N GLU A 391 -9.31 -14.00 23.52
CA GLU A 391 -8.26 -14.71 24.26
C GLU A 391 -6.91 -14.56 23.54
N GLU A 392 -5.82 -14.94 24.21
CA GLU A 392 -4.46 -14.81 23.66
C GLU A 392 -4.01 -16.02 22.85
N THR A 393 -4.96 -16.75 22.26
CA THR A 393 -4.69 -17.88 21.37
C THR A 393 -4.52 -17.41 19.93
N ASP A 394 -3.84 -18.20 19.11
CA ASP A 394 -3.63 -17.85 17.70
C ASP A 394 -4.94 -17.76 16.92
N GLU A 395 -5.87 -18.70 17.13
CA GLU A 395 -7.23 -18.63 16.56
C GLU A 395 -7.94 -17.32 16.92
N ALA A 396 -7.82 -16.89 18.19
CA ALA A 396 -8.46 -15.68 18.67
C ALA A 396 -7.83 -14.41 18.07
N ARG A 397 -6.51 -14.41 17.82
CA ARG A 397 -5.82 -13.34 17.09
C ARG A 397 -6.29 -13.26 15.63
N PHE A 398 -6.44 -14.40 14.96
CA PHE A 398 -6.97 -14.43 13.59
C PHE A 398 -8.40 -13.93 13.50
N LYS A 399 -9.28 -14.37 14.40
CA LYS A 399 -10.67 -13.87 14.44
C LYS A 399 -10.69 -12.36 14.57
N ARG A 400 -9.87 -11.81 15.48
CA ARG A 400 -9.74 -10.36 15.66
C ARG A 400 -9.26 -9.68 14.39
N GLU A 401 -8.24 -10.23 13.71
CA GLU A 401 -7.73 -9.65 12.47
C GLU A 401 -8.77 -9.64 11.35
N ILE A 402 -9.42 -10.77 11.08
CA ILE A 402 -10.50 -10.89 10.09
C ILE A 402 -11.61 -9.88 10.37
N ILE A 403 -12.03 -9.77 11.64
CA ILE A 403 -13.07 -8.83 12.04
C ILE A 403 -12.62 -7.39 11.80
N LEU A 404 -11.43 -7.01 12.26
CA LEU A 404 -10.94 -5.64 12.09
C LEU A 404 -10.79 -5.27 10.62
N GLU A 405 -10.30 -6.18 9.79
CA GLU A 405 -10.14 -5.98 8.35
C GLU A 405 -11.49 -5.75 7.66
N ASN A 406 -12.43 -6.70 7.81
CA ASN A 406 -13.73 -6.64 7.15
C ASN A 406 -14.59 -5.47 7.66
N VAL A 407 -14.61 -5.20 8.97
CA VAL A 407 -15.34 -4.04 9.51
C VAL A 407 -14.70 -2.73 9.05
N THR A 408 -13.37 -2.63 9.00
CA THR A 408 -12.70 -1.42 8.49
C THR A 408 -13.04 -1.19 7.01
N ALA A 409 -13.03 -2.24 6.19
CA ALA A 409 -13.41 -2.14 4.78
C ALA A 409 -14.86 -1.68 4.62
N ALA A 410 -15.80 -2.28 5.35
CA ALA A 410 -17.21 -1.89 5.31
C ALA A 410 -17.44 -0.44 5.75
N LEU A 411 -16.78 0.02 6.81
CA LEU A 411 -16.83 1.41 7.27
C LEU A 411 -16.31 2.39 6.21
N ARG A 412 -15.18 2.06 5.57
CA ARG A 412 -14.63 2.88 4.46
C ARG A 412 -15.56 2.94 3.26
N ASN A 413 -16.30 1.86 3.00
CA ASN A 413 -17.31 1.81 1.94
C ASN A 413 -18.58 2.58 2.32
N GLY A 414 -18.71 3.04 3.57
CA GLY A 414 -19.79 3.91 4.03
C GLY A 414 -20.81 3.23 4.94
N LEU A 415 -20.54 2.03 5.46
CA LEU A 415 -21.34 1.44 6.53
C LEU A 415 -21.32 2.37 7.75
N LEU A 416 -22.49 2.66 8.32
CA LEU A 416 -22.63 3.46 9.53
C LEU A 416 -22.85 2.55 10.74
N VAL A 417 -22.19 2.82 11.86
CA VAL A 417 -22.28 2.00 13.09
C VAL A 417 -22.60 2.85 14.30
N ASP A 418 -23.15 2.29 15.37
CA ASP A 418 -23.36 3.04 16.62
C ASP A 418 -22.02 3.45 17.23
N THR A 419 -21.88 4.74 17.54
CA THR A 419 -20.65 5.33 18.10
C THR A 419 -20.80 5.71 19.58
N LEU A 420 -21.85 5.23 20.26
CA LEU A 420 -22.04 5.46 21.69
C LEU A 420 -20.84 4.94 22.51
N ASN A 421 -20.31 5.79 23.38
CA ASN A 421 -19.13 5.52 24.22
C ASN A 421 -17.86 5.17 23.43
N LEU A 422 -17.75 5.58 22.16
CA LEU A 422 -16.63 5.23 21.30
C LEU A 422 -15.27 5.56 21.92
N THR A 423 -15.08 6.76 22.47
CA THR A 423 -13.80 7.17 23.08
C THR A 423 -13.37 6.21 24.19
N ALA A 424 -14.27 5.84 25.10
CA ALA A 424 -13.96 4.90 26.18
C ALA A 424 -13.64 3.48 25.66
N ARG A 425 -14.33 3.04 24.59
CA ARG A 425 -14.03 1.77 23.91
C ARG A 425 -12.63 1.80 23.29
N VAL A 426 -12.27 2.91 22.63
CA VAL A 426 -10.96 3.13 22.00
C VAL A 426 -9.84 3.16 23.02
N GLU A 427 -9.99 3.91 24.12
CA GLU A 427 -9.00 3.96 25.20
C GLU A 427 -8.69 2.57 25.74
N LYS A 428 -9.74 1.81 26.08
CA LYS A 428 -9.61 0.46 26.61
C LYS A 428 -8.95 -0.51 25.61
N ALA A 429 -9.24 -0.36 24.32
CA ALA A 429 -8.64 -1.20 23.28
C ALA A 429 -7.16 -0.85 23.05
N ILE A 430 -6.80 0.44 23.07
CA ILE A 430 -5.39 0.88 22.99
C ILE A 430 -4.59 0.36 24.18
N GLU A 431 -5.13 0.43 25.39
CA GLU A 431 -4.46 -0.07 26.61
C GLU A 431 -4.23 -1.58 26.61
N ARG A 432 -5.02 -2.32 25.83
CA ARG A 432 -4.90 -3.78 25.69
C ARG A 432 -3.93 -4.19 24.59
N ALA A 433 -3.66 -3.33 23.62
CA ALA A 433 -2.78 -3.65 22.50
C ALA A 433 -1.34 -3.81 23.00
N ARG A 434 -0.71 -4.93 22.64
CA ARG A 434 0.63 -5.31 23.15
C ARG A 434 1.76 -5.10 22.15
N SER A 435 1.41 -4.92 20.88
CA SER A 435 2.37 -4.80 19.79
C SER A 435 1.82 -3.88 18.70
N ASP A 436 2.71 -3.39 17.85
CA ASP A 436 2.31 -2.64 16.66
C ASP A 436 1.45 -3.50 15.72
N THR A 437 1.69 -4.81 15.66
CA THR A 437 0.88 -5.77 14.89
C THR A 437 -0.59 -5.75 15.28
N GLU A 438 -0.91 -5.60 16.57
CA GLU A 438 -2.30 -5.43 17.03
C GLU A 438 -2.82 -4.00 16.87
N LEU A 439 -1.94 -3.01 17.07
CA LEU A 439 -2.31 -1.61 17.10
C LEU A 439 -2.63 -1.05 15.70
N VAL A 440 -1.89 -1.48 14.68
CA VAL A 440 -2.03 -1.03 13.29
C VAL A 440 -3.44 -1.26 12.72
N PRO A 441 -3.99 -2.50 12.68
CA PRO A 441 -5.34 -2.73 12.14
C PRO A 441 -6.41 -2.03 12.98
N PHE A 442 -6.20 -1.96 14.31
CA PHE A 442 -7.13 -1.28 15.19
C PHE A 442 -7.19 0.24 14.94
N LEU A 443 -6.06 0.93 14.78
CA LEU A 443 -6.06 2.36 14.50
C LEU A 443 -6.57 2.70 13.09
N LYS A 444 -6.41 1.78 12.12
CA LYS A 444 -7.08 1.90 10.81
C LYS A 444 -8.61 1.84 10.96
N LEU A 445 -9.13 0.94 11.78
CA LEU A 445 -10.56 0.88 12.11
C LEU A 445 -11.02 2.19 12.76
N VAL A 446 -10.29 2.71 13.76
CA VAL A 446 -10.62 3.98 14.42
C VAL A 446 -10.72 5.12 13.40
N GLY A 447 -9.76 5.21 12.47
CA GLY A 447 -9.81 6.18 11.38
C GLY A 447 -11.03 6.05 10.46
N ALA A 448 -11.56 4.83 10.28
CA ALA A 448 -12.74 4.59 9.46
C ALA A 448 -14.08 4.93 10.16
N LEU A 449 -14.07 5.25 11.46
CA LEU A 449 -15.29 5.54 12.23
C LEU A 449 -15.79 7.00 12.13
N TYR A 450 -14.97 7.93 11.64
CA TYR A 450 -15.37 9.35 11.60
C TYR A 450 -16.64 9.64 10.79
N PRO A 451 -16.87 9.02 9.61
CA PRO A 451 -18.14 9.19 8.90
C PRO A 451 -19.36 8.82 9.75
N SER A 452 -19.27 7.75 10.55
CA SER A 452 -20.32 7.34 11.49
C SER A 452 -20.56 8.39 12.58
N LEU A 453 -19.49 8.94 13.17
CA LEU A 453 -19.58 10.03 14.15
C LEU A 453 -20.29 11.25 13.57
N LYS A 454 -19.94 11.65 12.34
CA LYS A 454 -20.55 12.79 11.65
C LYS A 454 -22.02 12.57 11.35
N ALA A 455 -22.38 11.39 10.84
CA ALA A 455 -23.77 11.04 10.55
C ALA A 455 -24.66 11.10 11.81
N GLN A 456 -24.11 10.73 12.97
CA GLN A 456 -24.80 10.77 14.27
C GLN A 456 -24.69 12.12 14.99
N LYS A 457 -24.07 13.14 14.38
CA LYS A 457 -23.84 14.46 14.99
C LYS A 457 -23.12 14.38 16.35
N ARG A 458 -22.19 13.43 16.50
CA ARG A 458 -21.36 13.28 17.69
C ARG A 458 -20.14 14.20 17.60
N GLU A 459 -19.74 14.75 18.75
CA GLU A 459 -18.51 15.54 18.82
C GLU A 459 -17.28 14.61 18.75
N PRO A 460 -16.38 14.79 17.77
CA PRO A 460 -15.20 13.95 17.63
C PRO A 460 -14.06 14.36 18.58
N ARG A 461 -14.20 15.52 19.24
CA ARG A 461 -13.16 16.14 20.07
C ARG A 461 -12.55 15.20 21.10
N PRO A 462 -13.32 14.46 21.92
CA PRO A 462 -12.73 13.60 22.95
C PRO A 462 -11.86 12.50 22.34
N LEU A 463 -12.29 11.92 21.21
CA LEU A 463 -11.50 10.90 20.51
C LEU A 463 -10.19 11.46 19.96
N PHE A 464 -10.22 12.66 19.35
CA PHE A 464 -9.00 13.31 18.88
C PHE A 464 -8.04 13.66 20.02
N GLU A 465 -8.54 14.12 21.17
CA GLU A 465 -7.73 14.39 22.36
C GLU A 465 -7.02 13.13 22.84
N THR A 466 -7.75 12.03 23.02
CA THR A 466 -7.18 10.72 23.38
C THR A 466 -6.06 10.31 22.41
N LEU A 467 -6.29 10.38 21.10
CA LEU A 467 -5.30 9.96 20.10
C LEU A 467 -4.06 10.86 20.10
N VAL A 468 -4.24 12.17 20.24
CA VAL A 468 -3.13 13.14 20.34
C VAL A 468 -2.31 12.92 21.60
N ASP A 469 -2.94 12.64 22.73
CA ASP A 469 -2.24 12.37 23.98
C ASP A 469 -1.46 11.06 23.91
N LYS A 470 -2.01 10.02 23.26
CA LYS A 470 -1.27 8.78 22.96
C LYS A 470 -0.11 9.03 22.00
N ALA A 471 -0.28 9.88 20.99
CA ALA A 471 0.82 10.26 20.09
C ALA A 471 1.97 10.99 20.82
N LYS A 472 1.65 11.86 21.78
CA LYS A 472 2.65 12.56 22.61
C LYS A 472 3.37 11.62 23.58
N ALA A 473 2.66 10.61 24.08
CA ALA A 473 3.20 9.63 25.02
C ALA A 473 3.94 8.46 24.35
N ALA A 474 3.84 8.31 23.03
CA ALA A 474 4.46 7.21 22.29
C ALA A 474 5.98 7.20 22.45
N GLU A 475 6.54 6.02 22.73
CA GLU A 475 7.98 5.85 23.00
C GLU A 475 8.84 5.93 21.75
N ASN A 476 8.26 5.61 20.59
CA ASN A 476 8.97 5.57 19.31
C ASN A 476 8.17 6.24 18.19
N LEU A 477 8.87 6.60 17.12
CA LEU A 477 8.30 7.32 15.99
C LEU A 477 7.24 6.51 15.23
N SER A 478 7.42 5.19 15.09
CA SER A 478 6.46 4.31 14.40
C SER A 478 5.10 4.40 15.08
N GLN A 479 5.06 4.18 16.39
CA GLN A 479 3.84 4.21 17.19
C GLN A 479 3.21 5.61 17.21
N ARG A 480 4.01 6.67 17.35
CA ARG A 480 3.55 8.06 17.27
C ARG A 480 2.82 8.32 15.95
N ARG A 481 3.40 7.90 14.82
CA ARG A 481 2.79 8.05 13.49
C ARG A 481 1.50 7.27 13.34
N LEU A 482 1.36 6.09 13.94
CA LEU A 482 0.10 5.34 13.89
C LEU A 482 -1.07 6.14 14.51
N TYR A 483 -0.85 6.76 15.67
CA TYR A 483 -1.87 7.61 16.30
C TYR A 483 -2.17 8.86 15.48
N LEU A 484 -1.14 9.53 14.94
CA LEU A 484 -1.33 10.71 14.09
C LEU A 484 -2.07 10.37 12.79
N ASN A 485 -1.79 9.22 12.18
CA ASN A 485 -2.52 8.73 11.01
C ASN A 485 -3.99 8.48 11.33
N ALA A 486 -4.31 7.97 12.52
CA ALA A 486 -5.70 7.82 12.96
C ALA A 486 -6.39 9.17 13.19
N VAL A 487 -5.67 10.22 13.59
CA VAL A 487 -6.22 11.60 13.66
C VAL A 487 -6.44 12.15 12.25
N LEU A 488 -5.44 12.02 11.38
CA LEU A 488 -5.48 12.51 9.99
C LEU A 488 -6.58 11.86 9.15
N ALA A 489 -6.90 10.59 9.40
CA ALA A 489 -8.03 9.92 8.74
C ALA A 489 -9.38 10.66 8.94
N GLY A 490 -9.48 11.50 9.98
CA GLY A 490 -10.66 12.34 10.24
C GLY A 490 -10.67 13.66 9.49
N ALA A 491 -9.61 14.04 8.77
CA ALA A 491 -9.44 15.37 8.19
C ALA A 491 -10.54 15.67 7.15
N SER A 492 -10.86 14.72 6.28
CA SER A 492 -11.94 14.85 5.28
C SER A 492 -13.34 14.99 5.89
N VAL A 493 -13.51 14.55 7.13
CA VAL A 493 -14.81 14.53 7.82
C VAL A 493 -14.96 15.74 8.75
N PHE A 494 -13.90 16.08 9.48
CA PHE A 494 -13.81 17.10 10.53
C PHE A 494 -12.53 17.97 10.38
N PRO A 495 -12.37 18.71 9.27
CA PRO A 495 -11.10 19.39 8.93
C PRO A 495 -10.64 20.39 9.99
N GLN A 496 -11.58 21.17 10.55
CA GLN A 496 -11.27 22.20 11.54
C GLN A 496 -10.77 21.60 12.87
N GLU A 497 -11.42 20.55 13.36
CA GLU A 497 -11.04 19.92 14.63
C GLU A 497 -9.70 19.20 14.49
N VAL A 498 -9.45 18.54 13.35
CA VAL A 498 -8.15 17.92 13.05
C VAL A 498 -7.04 18.95 12.99
N SER A 499 -7.22 20.04 12.23
CA SER A 499 -6.23 21.12 12.11
C SER A 499 -5.87 21.72 13.47
N LEU A 500 -6.88 21.99 14.31
CA LEU A 500 -6.68 22.48 15.67
C LEU A 500 -5.89 21.48 16.52
N ARG A 501 -6.22 20.19 16.44
CA ARG A 501 -5.64 19.13 17.28
C ARG A 501 -4.20 18.80 16.89
N ILE A 502 -3.91 18.76 15.60
CA ILE A 502 -2.55 18.52 15.09
C ILE A 502 -1.62 19.67 15.46
N ALA A 503 -2.10 20.92 15.50
CA ALA A 503 -1.30 22.06 15.95
C ALA A 503 -0.78 21.93 17.40
N PHE A 504 -1.41 21.10 18.24
CA PHE A 504 -0.93 20.80 19.60
C PHE A 504 0.20 19.75 19.65
N VAL A 505 0.54 19.12 18.53
CA VAL A 505 1.63 18.16 18.44
C VAL A 505 2.84 18.86 17.82
N SER A 506 3.61 19.59 18.64
CA SER A 506 4.81 20.30 18.21
C SER A 506 5.91 19.34 17.73
N GLU A 507 6.74 19.83 16.80
CA GLU A 507 7.96 19.15 16.30
C GLU A 507 7.69 17.76 15.72
N GLN A 508 7.14 17.76 14.51
CA GLN A 508 7.10 16.57 13.66
C GLN A 508 8.38 16.46 12.85
N ASP A 509 8.75 15.23 12.53
CA ASP A 509 9.73 14.99 11.49
C ASP A 509 9.21 15.47 10.12
N VAL A 510 10.10 15.71 9.18
CA VAL A 510 9.75 16.36 7.90
C VAL A 510 8.79 15.52 7.05
N VAL A 511 8.80 14.20 7.19
CA VAL A 511 7.89 13.30 6.43
C VAL A 511 6.49 13.36 7.04
N THR A 512 6.38 13.25 8.36
CA THR A 512 5.09 13.37 9.04
C THR A 512 4.47 14.75 8.84
N GLN A 513 5.28 15.81 8.93
CA GLN A 513 4.80 17.17 8.68
C GLN A 513 4.26 17.32 7.26
N HIS A 514 4.96 16.79 6.26
CA HIS A 514 4.48 16.84 4.89
C HIS A 514 3.17 16.06 4.69
N GLN A 515 3.05 14.89 5.29
CA GLN A 515 1.82 14.11 5.23
C GLN A 515 0.63 14.90 5.82
N ILE A 516 0.84 15.56 6.96
CA ILE A 516 -0.15 16.45 7.57
C ILE A 516 -0.51 17.59 6.62
N ASP A 517 0.49 18.32 6.13
CA ASP A 517 0.28 19.50 5.30
C ASP A 517 -0.43 19.14 3.98
N SER A 518 -0.07 18.01 3.37
CA SER A 518 -0.67 17.51 2.12
C SER A 518 -2.15 17.15 2.31
N GLU A 519 -2.51 16.47 3.41
CA GLU A 519 -3.89 16.11 3.71
C GLU A 519 -4.75 17.34 4.06
N LEU A 520 -4.15 18.38 4.66
CA LEU A 520 -4.87 19.62 4.95
C LEU A 520 -5.05 20.48 3.69
N GLN A 521 -4.06 20.50 2.79
CA GLN A 521 -4.13 21.25 1.53
C GLN A 521 -5.17 20.68 0.56
N THR A 522 -5.26 19.36 0.41
CA THR A 522 -6.29 18.72 -0.45
C THR A 522 -7.71 19.09 -0.03
N LEU A 523 -7.92 19.40 1.25
CA LEU A 523 -9.20 19.85 1.79
C LEU A 523 -9.50 21.32 1.49
N GLU A 524 -8.48 22.18 1.45
CA GLU A 524 -8.66 23.58 1.03
C GLU A 524 -8.99 23.69 -0.47
N GLU A 525 -8.49 22.77 -1.30
CA GLU A 525 -8.75 22.73 -2.75
C GLU A 525 -10.13 22.14 -3.10
N THR A 526 -10.76 21.41 -2.19
CA THR A 526 -12.07 20.75 -2.39
C THR A 526 -13.25 21.48 -1.72
N LEU A 527 -12.99 22.51 -0.91
CA LEU A 527 -13.98 23.39 -0.28
C LEU A 527 -14.19 24.68 -1.09
#